data_AF-A0AA92S675-F1
#
_entry.id   AF-A0AA92S675-F1
#
_cell.length_a   1.000
_cell.length_b   1.000
_cell.length_c   1.000
_cell.angle_alpha   90.00
_cell.angle_beta   90.00
_cell.angle_gamma   90.00
#
_symmetry.space_group_name_H-M   'P 1'
#
loop_
_entity.id
_entity.type
_entity.pdbx_description
1 polymer ?
#
loop_
_entity_poly.entity_id
_entity_poly.type
_entity_poly.pdbx_seq_one_letter_code
_entity_poly.pdbx_strand_id
1 'polypeptide(L)'
;MKKPVITFLLAMIPSIATILLLIEYFPYTGLGRIVSIPITLILNIAILLFSLLLTQKLKSRGSKSFIWIAAITISVLIAVLMHPQEYLPSVLTQLRDLIFSQ
;
A
#
# COMPACT_ATOMS: atom_id res chain seq x y z
N MET A 1 23.78 10.21 -3.16
CA MET A 1 22.35 10.39 -3.50
C MET A 1 21.62 9.11 -3.96
N LYS A 2 22.29 8.01 -4.34
CA LYS A 2 21.61 6.80 -4.89
C LYS A 2 20.84 5.96 -3.84
N LYS A 3 21.37 5.80 -2.62
CA LYS A 3 20.78 4.89 -1.60
C LYS A 3 19.34 5.25 -1.18
N PRO A 4 19.01 6.51 -0.85
CA PRO A 4 17.64 6.88 -0.45
C PRO A 4 16.60 6.64 -1.54
N VAL A 5 16.94 6.97 -2.80
CA VAL A 5 16.08 6.76 -3.97
C VAL A 5 15.83 5.27 -4.19
N ILE A 6 16.87 4.45 -4.14
CA ILE A 6 16.73 2.99 -4.28
C ILE A 6 15.87 2.42 -3.15
N THR A 7 16.09 2.81 -1.89
CA THR A 7 15.24 2.38 -0.77
C THR A 7 13.78 2.77 -0.98
N PHE A 8 13.53 3.99 -1.42
CA PHE A 8 12.17 4.45 -1.72
C PHE A 8 11.52 3.64 -2.85
N LEU A 9 12.20 3.45 -3.97
CA LEU A 9 11.68 2.67 -5.09
C LEU A 9 11.42 1.20 -4.71
N LEU A 10 12.31 0.59 -3.92
CA LEU A 10 12.10 -0.76 -3.39
C LEU A 10 10.90 -0.83 -2.44
N ALA A 11 10.71 0.19 -1.59
CA ALA A 11 9.58 0.24 -0.67
C ALA A 11 8.22 0.45 -1.38
N MET A 12 8.22 0.93 -2.63
CA MET A 12 7.02 1.03 -3.46
C MET A 12 6.57 -0.34 -4.02
N ILE A 13 7.49 -1.30 -4.20
CA ILE A 13 7.21 -2.58 -4.85
C ILE A 13 6.03 -3.33 -4.20
N PRO A 14 5.96 -3.50 -2.87
CA PRO A 14 4.84 -4.20 -2.24
C PRO A 14 3.50 -3.51 -2.52
N SER A 15 3.42 -2.18 -2.46
CA SER A 15 2.19 -1.47 -2.76
C SER A 15 1.77 -1.62 -4.23
N ILE A 16 2.71 -1.54 -5.17
CA ILE A 16 2.41 -1.71 -6.59
C ILE A 16 1.95 -3.14 -6.86
N ALA A 17 2.65 -4.13 -6.31
CA ALA A 17 2.26 -5.53 -6.41
C ALA A 17 0.85 -5.76 -5.84
N THR A 18 0.53 -5.18 -4.67
CA THR A 18 -0.82 -5.25 -4.10
C THR A 18 -1.86 -4.65 -5.03
N ILE A 19 -1.63 -3.47 -5.62
CA ILE A 19 -2.58 -2.87 -6.57
C ILE A 19 -2.79 -3.79 -7.78
N LEU A 20 -1.73 -4.37 -8.34
CA LEU A 20 -1.84 -5.30 -9.47
C LEU A 20 -2.65 -6.56 -9.08
N LEU A 21 -2.40 -7.13 -7.91
CA LEU A 21 -3.16 -8.26 -7.38
C LEU A 21 -4.63 -7.89 -7.17
N LEU A 22 -4.93 -6.70 -6.66
CA LEU A 22 -6.29 -6.24 -6.44
C LEU A 22 -7.05 -6.01 -7.75
N ILE A 23 -6.38 -5.52 -8.79
CA ILE A 23 -6.98 -5.38 -10.13
C ILE A 23 -7.35 -6.76 -10.70
N GLU A 24 -6.49 -7.76 -10.51
CA GLU A 24 -6.68 -9.11 -11.03
C GLU A 24 -7.77 -9.88 -10.27
N TYR A 25 -7.66 -9.93 -8.94
CA TYR A 25 -8.51 -10.77 -8.10
C TYR A 25 -9.79 -10.09 -7.62
N PHE A 26 -9.86 -8.75 -7.65
CA PHE A 26 -11.03 -7.98 -7.23
C PHE A 26 -11.49 -7.01 -8.34
N PRO A 27 -11.95 -7.52 -9.50
CA PRO A 27 -12.18 -6.71 -10.71
C PRO A 27 -13.46 -5.86 -10.68
N TYR A 28 -14.31 -6.00 -9.66
CA TYR A 28 -15.64 -5.34 -9.55
C TYR A 28 -15.56 -3.86 -9.12
N THR A 29 -14.63 -3.12 -9.71
CA THR A 29 -14.22 -1.76 -9.32
C THR A 29 -14.84 -0.64 -10.15
N GLY A 30 -15.39 -0.97 -11.32
CA GLY A 30 -16.00 -0.02 -12.26
C GLY A 30 -15.14 1.21 -12.60
N LEU A 31 -15.79 2.38 -12.67
CA LEU A 31 -15.13 3.67 -12.95
C LEU A 31 -14.34 4.17 -11.74
N GLY A 32 -14.72 3.76 -10.52
CA GLY A 32 -14.04 4.10 -9.29
C GLY A 32 -12.55 3.79 -9.34
N ARG A 33 -12.15 2.72 -10.06
CA ARG A 33 -10.75 2.33 -10.27
C ARG A 33 -9.88 3.44 -10.87
N ILE A 34 -10.44 4.20 -11.81
CA ILE A 34 -9.69 5.25 -12.55
C ILE A 34 -9.26 6.36 -11.60
N VAL A 35 -10.07 6.63 -10.58
CA VAL A 35 -9.81 7.67 -9.58
C VAL A 35 -9.06 7.11 -8.37
N SER A 36 -9.42 5.90 -7.91
CA SER A 36 -8.85 5.32 -6.70
C SER A 36 -7.36 4.99 -6.85
N ILE A 37 -6.94 4.37 -7.95
CA ILE A 37 -5.55 3.95 -8.13
C ILE A 37 -4.58 5.14 -8.07
N PRO A 38 -4.79 6.24 -8.82
CA PRO A 38 -3.94 7.43 -8.70
C PRO A 38 -3.89 8.00 -7.28
N ILE A 39 -5.04 8.10 -6.60
CA ILE A 39 -5.11 8.64 -5.23
C ILE A 39 -4.35 7.74 -4.25
N THR A 40 -4.55 6.42 -4.33
CA THR A 40 -3.82 5.43 -3.53
C THR A 40 -2.32 5.53 -3.75
N LEU A 41 -1.86 5.65 -5.01
CA LEU A 41 -0.44 5.82 -5.32
C LEU A 41 0.11 7.12 -4.72
N ILE A 42 -0.61 8.24 -4.83
CA ILE A 42 -0.20 9.53 -4.25
C ILE A 42 -0.06 9.41 -2.72
N LEU A 43 -1.03 8.80 -2.05
CA LEU A 43 -1.00 8.60 -0.59
C LEU A 43 0.16 7.70 -0.17
N ASN A 44 0.38 6.59 -0.88
CA ASN A 44 1.47 5.67 -0.56
C ASN A 44 2.85 6.31 -0.81
N ILE A 45 3.00 7.10 -1.88
CA ILE A 45 4.19 7.92 -2.12
C ILE A 45 4.41 8.90 -0.97
N ALA A 46 3.36 9.61 -0.53
CA ALA A 46 3.47 10.58 0.56
C ALA A 46 3.92 9.91 1.87
N ILE A 47 3.36 8.75 2.20
CA ILE A 47 3.74 7.97 3.40
C ILE A 47 5.21 7.55 3.32
N LEU A 48 5.63 6.95 2.21
CA LEU A 48 7.00 6.47 2.06
C LEU A 48 8.02 7.60 2.01
N LEU A 49 7.68 8.75 1.41
CA LEU A 49 8.51 9.96 1.44
C LEU A 49 8.64 10.49 2.86
N PHE A 50 7.54 10.57 3.61
CA PHE A 50 7.57 10.99 5.01
C PHE A 50 8.43 10.06 5.87
N SER A 51 8.27 8.74 5.70
CA SER A 51 9.11 7.74 6.37
C SER A 51 10.59 7.85 5.99
N LEU A 52 10.90 8.16 4.74
CA LEU A 52 12.27 8.41 4.31
C LEU A 52 12.86 9.63 5.03
N LEU A 53 12.13 10.75 5.08
CA LEU A 53 12.57 11.96 5.79
C LEU A 53 12.76 11.72 7.29
N LEU A 54 11.85 10.96 7.91
CA LEU A 54 11.94 10.59 9.32
C LEU A 54 13.16 9.70 9.60
N THR A 55 13.38 8.67 8.78
CA THR A 55 14.49 7.72 8.97
C THR A 55 15.87 8.32 8.70
N GLN A 56 15.96 9.39 7.91
CA GLN A 56 17.20 10.15 7.73
C GLN A 56 17.65 10.86 9.02
N LYS A 57 16.71 11.29 9.87
CA LYS A 57 17.00 11.99 11.14
C LYS A 57 17.40 11.05 12.28
N LEU A 58 17.18 9.75 12.13
CA LEU A 58 17.45 8.76 13.17
C LEU A 58 18.85 8.17 13.05
N LYS A 59 19.47 7.82 14.19
CA LYS A 59 20.78 7.13 14.22
C LYS A 59 20.61 5.61 14.34
N SER A 60 19.64 5.14 15.13
CA SER A 60 19.41 3.71 15.38
C SER A 60 18.95 2.97 14.13
N ARG A 61 19.63 1.86 13.81
CA ARG A 61 19.25 0.97 12.71
C ARG A 61 17.93 0.24 12.99
N GLY A 62 17.70 -0.18 14.24
CA GLY A 62 16.48 -0.88 14.65
C GLY A 62 15.23 -0.02 14.44
N SER A 63 15.27 1.24 14.89
CA SER A 63 14.16 2.18 14.71
C SER A 63 13.86 2.45 13.24
N LYS A 64 14.89 2.54 12.39
CA LYS A 64 14.70 2.71 10.93
C LYS A 64 14.01 1.51 10.31
N SER A 65 14.45 0.29 10.63
CA SER A 65 13.82 -0.92 10.12
C SER A 65 12.36 -1.00 10.56
N PHE A 66 12.05 -0.69 11.82
CA PHE A 66 10.68 -0.70 12.32
C PHE A 66 9.79 0.31 11.57
N ILE A 67 10.28 1.53 11.33
CA ILE A 67 9.53 2.54 10.57
C ILE A 67 9.28 2.07 9.13
N TRP A 68 10.26 1.47 8.46
CA TRP A 68 10.07 0.96 7.10
C TRP A 68 9.06 -0.19 7.05
N ILE A 69 9.13 -1.14 7.99
CA ILE A 69 8.16 -2.22 8.09
C ILE A 69 6.76 -1.65 8.28
N ALA A 70 6.58 -0.74 9.24
CA ALA A 70 5.30 -0.11 9.50
C ALA A 70 4.78 0.66 8.28
N ALA A 71 5.63 1.45 7.62
CA ALA A 71 5.24 2.25 6.46
C ALA A 71 4.81 1.40 5.26
N ILE A 72 5.52 0.30 4.99
CA ILE A 72 5.17 -0.64 3.93
C ILE A 72 3.86 -1.37 4.26
N THR A 73 3.68 -1.81 5.50
CA THR A 73 2.44 -2.47 5.93
C THR A 73 1.24 -1.51 5.80
N ILE A 74 1.40 -0.26 6.23
CA ILE A 74 0.35 0.77 6.12
C ILE A 74 0.04 1.06 4.65
N SER A 75 1.05 1.17 3.77
CA SER A 75 0.82 1.46 2.35
C SER A 75 0.06 0.32 1.64
N VAL A 76 0.38 -0.93 1.96
CA VAL A 76 -0.37 -2.11 1.50
C VAL A 76 -1.80 -2.07 2.02
N LEU A 77 -2.00 -1.79 3.31
CA LEU A 77 -3.33 -1.73 3.91
C LEU A 77 -4.19 -0.62 3.28
N ILE A 78 -3.61 0.55 2.99
CA ILE A 78 -4.30 1.63 2.27
C ILE A 78 -4.70 1.19 0.87
N ALA A 79 -3.83 0.48 0.15
CA ALA A 79 -4.19 -0.04 -1.17
C ALA A 79 -5.39 -0.98 -1.10
N VAL A 80 -5.45 -1.88 -0.10
CA VAL A 80 -6.59 -2.78 0.11
C VAL A 80 -7.87 -2.02 0.48
N LEU A 81 -7.77 -1.08 1.42
CA LEU A 81 -8.92 -0.31 1.92
C LEU A 81 -9.52 0.63 0.88
N MET A 82 -8.67 1.23 0.04
CA MET A 82 -9.09 2.19 -0.96
C MET A 82 -9.43 1.56 -2.30
N HIS A 83 -9.20 0.26 -2.48
CA HIS A 83 -9.58 -0.43 -3.71
C HIS A 83 -11.11 -0.53 -3.79
N PRO A 84 -11.74 0.12 -4.78
CA PRO A 84 -13.18 0.25 -4.81
C PRO A 84 -13.80 -1.10 -5.18
N GLN A 85 -14.96 -1.37 -4.60
CA GLN A 85 -15.84 -2.47 -5.00
C GLN A 85 -17.23 -1.86 -5.17
N GLU A 86 -17.64 -1.58 -6.41
CA GLU A 86 -18.88 -0.84 -6.69
C GLU A 86 -20.12 -1.72 -6.51
N TYR A 87 -20.00 -3.00 -6.84
CA TYR A 87 -21.12 -3.95 -6.84
C TYR A 87 -20.97 -5.07 -5.80
N LEU A 88 -19.87 -5.08 -5.06
CA LEU A 88 -19.55 -6.09 -4.06
C LEU A 88 -19.16 -5.43 -2.74
N PRO A 89 -19.20 -6.19 -1.63
CA PRO A 89 -18.61 -5.76 -0.37
C PRO A 89 -17.14 -5.38 -0.51
N SER A 90 -16.60 -4.64 0.46
CA SER A 90 -15.20 -4.26 0.46
C SER A 90 -14.26 -5.47 0.34
N VAL A 91 -13.05 -5.25 -0.20
CA VAL A 91 -12.02 -6.31 -0.31
C VAL A 91 -11.79 -7.01 1.03
N LEU A 92 -11.75 -6.25 2.14
CA LEU A 92 -11.59 -6.82 3.48
C LEU A 92 -12.76 -7.73 3.88
N THR A 93 -13.98 -7.37 3.53
CA THR A 93 -15.17 -8.19 3.80
C THR A 93 -15.09 -9.48 2.99
N GLN A 94 -14.77 -9.41 1.70
CA GLN A 94 -14.64 -10.58 0.84
C GLN A 94 -13.54 -11.54 1.33
N LEU A 95 -12.38 -11.00 1.75
CA LEU A 95 -11.29 -11.80 2.32
C LEU A 95 -11.67 -12.45 3.65
N ARG A 96 -12.34 -11.71 4.53
CA ARG A 96 -12.84 -12.24 5.80
C ARG A 96 -13.80 -13.40 5.54
N ASP A 97 -14.76 -13.21 4.64
CA ASP A 97 -15.74 -14.23 4.34
C ASP A 97 -15.04 -15.46 3.76
N LEU A 98 -14.09 -15.30 2.82
CA LEU A 98 -13.33 -16.42 2.26
C LEU A 98 -12.55 -17.24 3.32
N ILE A 99 -11.97 -16.57 4.33
CA ILE A 99 -11.12 -17.22 5.35
C ILE A 99 -11.95 -17.86 6.46
N PHE A 100 -13.05 -17.22 6.88
CA PHE A 100 -13.82 -17.62 8.07
C PHE A 100 -15.18 -18.25 7.76
N SER A 101 -15.59 -18.35 6.49
CA SER A 101 -16.80 -19.09 6.08
C SER A 101 -16.52 -20.54 5.65
N GLN A 102 -15.25 -20.97 5.73
CA GLN A 102 -14.89 -22.39 5.75
C GLN A 102 -15.08 -22.97 7.14
#